data_AF-A0A1M6NVG1-F1
#
_entry.id   AF-A0A1M6NVG1-F1
#
_cell.length_a   1.000
_cell.length_b   1.000
_cell.length_c   1.000
_cell.angle_alpha   90.00
_cell.angle_beta   90.00
_cell.angle_gamma   90.00
#
_symmetry.space_group_name_H-M   'P 1'
#
loop_
_entity.id
_entity.type
_entity.pdbx_description
1 polymer ?
#
loop_
_entity_poly.entity_id
_entity_poly.type
_entity_poly.pdbx_seq_one_letter_code
_entity_poly.pdbx_strand_id
1 'polypeptide(L)'
;MTRTFTVPLFIIEEHHEAFFIWSYGYFNGFIRPFGNTLLHVDSHEDMGSTRLNASVDELADDLPAIYNYGYRELGIASFIIPAIYRGIINNYTYLCRYDAYCGKKIHQYVASWQSQGKYFETGEVKPLLRRRLESDNTQWGQYQFFSYQAIGITGQFITGQPLILDIDLDYFSCDNSLSSAKTKIEITEEAYLDFINNKYHPLRLMPAAAFSTGKEAERYYLYYTERQEEKDLKKVTADTIDKRINRFIDFLKNNNLKPGLINICRSRFSGYTPADQWKYIEDNLLAGLGTLYNLNITHINELEPFGEASIEKSV
;
A
#
# COMPACT_ATOMS: atom_id res chain seq x y z
N MET A 1 31.81 -22.68 -2.99
CA MET A 1 31.54 -21.25 -3.19
C MET A 1 30.06 -21.02 -2.92
N THR A 2 29.70 -20.39 -1.79
CA THR A 2 28.31 -19.99 -1.52
C THR A 2 27.95 -18.87 -2.50
N ARG A 3 26.98 -19.10 -3.39
CA ARG A 3 26.44 -18.03 -4.24
C ARG A 3 25.96 -16.91 -3.33
N THR A 4 26.52 -15.72 -3.48
CA THR A 4 25.98 -14.50 -2.88
C THR A 4 24.61 -14.28 -3.48
N PHE A 5 23.56 -14.45 -2.67
CA PHE A 5 22.18 -14.22 -3.09
C PHE A 5 22.01 -12.74 -3.43
N THR A 6 21.58 -12.45 -4.67
CA THR A 6 21.23 -11.10 -5.09
C THR A 6 19.76 -10.87 -4.75
N VAL A 7 19.47 -9.85 -3.96
CA VAL A 7 18.11 -9.50 -3.54
C VAL A 7 17.47 -8.64 -4.63
N PRO A 8 16.33 -9.06 -5.21
CA PRO A 8 15.57 -8.21 -6.13
C PRO A 8 14.94 -7.04 -5.36
N LEU A 9 15.18 -5.82 -5.87
CA LEU A 9 14.65 -4.57 -5.33
C LEU A 9 13.85 -3.86 -6.41
N PHE A 10 12.60 -3.52 -6.09
CA PHE A 10 11.72 -2.81 -7.01
C PHE A 10 11.48 -1.38 -6.52
N ILE A 11 11.63 -0.41 -7.40
CA ILE A 11 11.29 0.99 -7.11
C ILE A 11 9.94 1.28 -7.77
N ILE A 12 8.95 1.61 -6.95
CA ILE A 12 7.57 1.90 -7.34
C ILE A 12 7.23 3.37 -7.06
N GLU A 13 6.26 3.91 -7.76
CA GLU A 13 5.87 5.31 -7.69
C GLU A 13 4.85 5.56 -6.59
N GLU A 14 3.85 4.69 -6.48
CA GLU A 14 2.76 4.78 -5.51
C GLU A 14 2.43 3.40 -4.91
N HIS A 15 2.01 3.36 -3.65
CA HIS A 15 2.10 2.13 -2.86
C HIS A 15 1.20 0.98 -3.33
N HIS A 16 0.09 1.32 -3.98
CA HIS A 16 -0.82 0.34 -4.56
C HIS A 16 -0.12 -0.58 -5.59
N GLU A 17 0.97 -0.13 -6.22
CA GLU A 17 1.79 -0.90 -7.17
C GLU A 17 2.50 -2.08 -6.49
N ALA A 18 2.69 -2.05 -5.16
CA ALA A 18 3.29 -3.14 -4.41
C ALA A 18 2.51 -4.46 -4.56
N PHE A 19 1.18 -4.39 -4.71
CA PHE A 19 0.33 -5.57 -4.97
C PHE A 19 0.77 -6.32 -6.23
N PHE A 20 1.11 -5.59 -7.30
CA PHE A 20 1.66 -6.19 -8.52
C PHE A 20 3.06 -6.73 -8.28
N ILE A 21 3.94 -5.97 -7.60
CA ILE A 21 5.33 -6.40 -7.33
C ILE A 21 5.38 -7.70 -6.53
N TRP A 22 4.53 -7.87 -5.52
CA TRP A 22 4.49 -9.11 -4.75
C TRP A 22 3.98 -10.26 -5.61
N SER A 23 3.04 -9.98 -6.50
CA SER A 23 2.56 -10.98 -7.45
C SER A 23 3.69 -11.42 -8.39
N TYR A 24 4.33 -10.46 -9.03
CA TYR A 24 5.52 -10.66 -9.85
C TYR A 24 6.63 -11.43 -9.10
N GLY A 25 6.82 -11.12 -7.82
CA GLY A 25 7.78 -11.78 -6.95
C GLY A 25 7.54 -13.27 -6.78
N TYR A 26 6.29 -13.71 -6.62
CA TYR A 26 6.02 -15.15 -6.51
C TYR A 26 6.13 -15.87 -7.85
N PHE A 27 5.74 -15.25 -8.98
CA PHE A 27 5.93 -15.86 -10.31
C PHE A 27 7.39 -16.10 -10.65
N ASN A 28 8.27 -15.18 -10.21
CA ASN A 28 9.71 -15.28 -10.43
C ASN A 28 10.44 -16.05 -9.31
N GLY A 29 9.71 -16.59 -8.33
CA GLY A 29 10.28 -17.39 -7.25
C GLY A 29 11.12 -16.62 -6.23
N PHE A 30 10.98 -15.29 -6.17
CA PHE A 30 11.64 -14.43 -5.18
C PHE A 30 11.01 -14.59 -3.79
N ILE A 31 9.70 -14.83 -3.76
CA ILE A 31 8.89 -15.10 -2.57
C ILE A 31 8.02 -16.34 -2.79
N ARG A 32 7.37 -16.85 -1.73
CA ARG A 32 6.42 -17.96 -1.89
C ARG A 32 5.11 -17.45 -2.50
N PRO A 33 4.33 -18.31 -3.18
CA PRO A 33 2.96 -17.95 -3.58
C PRO A 33 2.04 -17.66 -2.39
N PHE A 34 2.28 -18.30 -1.24
CA PHE A 34 1.47 -18.14 -0.03
C PHE A 34 2.32 -18.13 1.25
N GLY A 35 1.84 -17.41 2.25
CA GLY A 35 2.36 -17.47 3.61
C GLY A 35 3.70 -16.79 3.81
N ASN A 36 3.89 -15.63 3.19
CA ASN A 36 5.04 -14.76 3.43
C ASN A 36 4.82 -13.85 4.64
N THR A 37 5.93 -13.39 5.21
CA THR A 37 5.94 -12.27 6.15
C THR A 37 6.15 -10.96 5.39
N LEU A 38 5.31 -9.98 5.65
CA LEU A 38 5.49 -8.59 5.22
C LEU A 38 6.02 -7.79 6.41
N LEU A 39 7.20 -7.18 6.26
CA LEU A 39 7.63 -6.07 7.09
C LEU A 39 7.41 -4.78 6.30
N HIS A 40 6.41 -4.01 6.71
CA HIS A 40 5.98 -2.78 6.07
C HIS A 40 6.48 -1.59 6.87
N VAL A 41 7.30 -0.74 6.25
CA VAL A 41 8.02 0.38 6.86
C VAL A 41 7.45 1.66 6.28
N ASP A 42 6.53 2.27 7.04
CA ASP A 42 5.68 3.34 6.54
C ASP A 42 5.24 4.26 7.70
N SER A 43 4.84 5.49 7.40
CA SER A 43 4.15 6.36 8.36
C SER A 43 2.71 5.91 8.64
N HIS A 44 2.17 5.00 7.84
CA HIS A 44 0.79 4.49 7.86
C HIS A 44 0.76 2.95 7.88
N GLU A 45 -0.41 2.35 8.12
CA GLU A 45 -0.56 0.89 8.13
C GLU A 45 -1.05 0.32 6.79
N ASP A 46 -1.68 1.13 5.94
CA ASP A 46 -2.24 0.72 4.64
C ASP A 46 -3.16 -0.51 4.65
N MET A 47 -3.84 -0.69 5.78
CA MET A 47 -4.85 -1.72 6.02
C MET A 47 -6.27 -1.20 5.73
N GLY A 48 -6.41 -0.16 4.91
CA GLY A 48 -7.70 0.42 4.54
C GLY A 48 -8.61 -0.61 3.87
N SER A 49 -9.86 -0.70 4.34
CA SER A 49 -10.86 -1.59 3.75
C SER A 49 -11.32 -1.04 2.40
N THR A 50 -11.30 -1.88 1.36
CA THR A 50 -11.72 -1.53 0.01
C THR A 50 -13.13 -2.00 -0.31
N ARG A 51 -13.83 -1.15 -1.06
CA ARG A 51 -14.91 -1.58 -1.94
C ARG A 51 -14.37 -1.57 -3.36
N LEU A 52 -14.13 -2.74 -3.92
CA LEU A 52 -13.60 -2.92 -5.26
C LEU A 52 -14.75 -2.99 -6.28
N ASN A 53 -14.53 -2.51 -7.50
CA ASN A 53 -15.47 -2.65 -8.60
C ASN A 53 -15.31 -4.03 -9.28
N ALA A 54 -14.07 -4.49 -9.44
CA ALA A 54 -13.73 -5.81 -9.98
C ALA A 54 -13.25 -6.79 -8.88
N SER A 55 -13.52 -8.09 -9.06
CA SER A 55 -13.18 -9.09 -8.05
C SER A 55 -11.69 -9.42 -8.09
N VAL A 56 -11.05 -9.50 -6.94
CA VAL A 56 -9.68 -9.98 -6.85
C VAL A 56 -9.57 -11.49 -7.18
N ASP A 57 -10.67 -12.23 -7.06
CA ASP A 57 -10.74 -13.67 -7.37
C ASP A 57 -10.66 -13.95 -8.89
N GLU A 58 -10.96 -12.94 -9.73
CA GLU A 58 -10.97 -13.05 -11.19
C GLU A 58 -9.58 -12.90 -11.82
N LEU A 59 -8.55 -12.57 -11.04
CA LEU A 59 -7.20 -12.24 -11.55
C LEU A 59 -6.41 -13.43 -12.12
N ALA A 60 -6.89 -14.67 -11.91
CA ALA A 60 -6.40 -15.90 -12.54
C ALA A 60 -4.87 -16.09 -12.67
N ASP A 61 -4.08 -15.53 -11.73
CA ASP A 61 -2.61 -15.56 -11.82
C ASP A 61 -2.07 -15.00 -13.18
N ASP A 62 -2.75 -13.99 -13.73
CA ASP A 62 -2.40 -13.28 -14.96
C ASP A 62 -1.70 -11.95 -14.61
N LEU A 63 -0.38 -11.88 -14.84
CA LEU A 63 0.43 -10.70 -14.51
C LEU A 63 -0.06 -9.40 -15.18
N PRO A 64 -0.32 -9.37 -16.50
CA PRO A 64 -1.01 -8.25 -17.15
C PRO A 64 -2.31 -7.81 -16.48
N ALA A 65 -3.19 -8.76 -16.11
CA ALA A 65 -4.44 -8.44 -15.45
C ALA A 65 -4.20 -7.85 -14.05
N ILE A 66 -3.28 -8.44 -13.28
CA ILE A 66 -2.89 -7.98 -11.95
C ILE A 66 -2.28 -6.57 -11.99
N TYR A 67 -1.43 -6.29 -12.98
CA TYR A 67 -0.85 -4.97 -13.19
C TYR A 67 -1.95 -3.92 -13.34
N ASN A 68 -2.85 -4.12 -14.30
CA ASN A 68 -3.95 -3.18 -14.55
C ASN A 68 -4.93 -3.08 -13.39
N TYR A 69 -5.15 -4.17 -12.66
CA TYR A 69 -6.01 -4.20 -11.49
C TYR A 69 -5.50 -3.27 -10.39
N GLY A 70 -4.18 -3.25 -10.15
CA GLY A 70 -3.55 -2.35 -9.19
C GLY A 70 -3.95 -0.89 -9.42
N TYR A 71 -3.80 -0.40 -10.65
CA TYR A 71 -4.10 0.99 -10.99
C TYR A 71 -5.60 1.33 -11.08
N ARG A 72 -6.46 0.34 -11.30
CA ARG A 72 -7.91 0.56 -11.50
C ARG A 72 -8.73 0.41 -10.22
N GLU A 73 -8.30 -0.49 -9.34
CA GLU A 73 -9.12 -0.95 -8.22
C GLU A 73 -8.52 -0.63 -6.85
N LEU A 74 -7.19 -0.51 -6.75
CA LEU A 74 -6.51 -0.34 -5.48
C LEU A 74 -6.11 1.12 -5.25
N GLY A 75 -6.39 1.61 -4.04
CA GLY A 75 -5.85 2.86 -3.53
C GLY A 75 -4.53 2.64 -2.80
N ILE A 76 -3.79 3.72 -2.61
CA ILE A 76 -2.48 3.73 -1.93
C ILE A 76 -2.51 3.21 -0.49
N ALA A 77 -3.66 3.22 0.20
CA ALA A 77 -3.79 2.72 1.57
C ALA A 77 -4.56 1.40 1.68
N SER A 78 -4.75 0.68 0.56
CA SER A 78 -5.84 -0.31 0.45
C SER A 78 -5.46 -1.60 -0.27
N PHE A 79 -4.17 -1.81 -0.51
CA PHE A 79 -3.62 -2.90 -1.33
C PHE A 79 -3.19 -4.12 -0.48
N ILE A 80 -2.95 -3.94 0.81
CA ILE A 80 -2.50 -5.01 1.72
C ILE A 80 -3.63 -6.02 1.99
N ILE A 81 -4.85 -5.55 2.25
CA ILE A 81 -6.00 -6.43 2.54
C ILE A 81 -6.28 -7.42 1.40
N PRO A 82 -6.34 -7.01 0.12
CA PRO A 82 -6.41 -7.95 -1.00
C PRO A 82 -5.25 -8.96 -1.04
N ALA A 83 -4.01 -8.54 -0.76
CA ALA A 83 -2.86 -9.45 -0.75
C ALA A 83 -2.93 -10.50 0.38
N ILE A 84 -3.43 -10.10 1.56
CA ILE A 84 -3.69 -11.01 2.67
C ILE A 84 -4.84 -11.97 2.32
N TYR A 85 -5.92 -11.46 1.72
CA TYR A 85 -7.06 -12.28 1.30
C TYR A 85 -6.67 -13.34 0.26
N ARG A 86 -5.79 -12.99 -0.69
CA ARG A 86 -5.20 -13.97 -1.63
C ARG A 86 -4.20 -14.93 -0.97
N GLY A 87 -3.86 -14.73 0.30
CA GLY A 87 -2.95 -15.57 1.07
C GLY A 87 -1.46 -15.34 0.79
N ILE A 88 -1.11 -14.34 -0.04
CA ILE A 88 0.29 -13.97 -0.35
C ILE A 88 1.01 -13.63 0.96
N ILE A 89 0.33 -12.87 1.84
CA ILE A 89 0.82 -12.46 3.15
C ILE A 89 -0.08 -13.06 4.22
N ASN A 90 0.50 -13.67 5.25
CA ASN A 90 -0.25 -14.10 6.44
C ASN A 90 0.43 -13.70 7.76
N ASN A 91 1.56 -13.02 7.70
CA ASN A 91 2.24 -12.43 8.84
C ASN A 91 2.64 -11.01 8.49
N TYR A 92 1.84 -10.06 8.93
CA TYR A 92 2.04 -8.64 8.65
C TYR A 92 2.60 -7.96 9.89
N THR A 93 3.75 -7.31 9.71
CA THR A 93 4.39 -6.49 10.75
C THR A 93 4.56 -5.07 10.25
N TYR A 94 3.91 -4.14 10.94
CA TYR A 94 4.05 -2.72 10.71
C TYR A 94 5.21 -2.15 11.53
N LEU A 95 6.23 -1.61 10.87
CA LEU A 95 7.29 -0.87 11.52
C LEU A 95 6.90 0.61 11.61
N CYS A 96 6.25 0.95 12.71
CA CYS A 96 5.87 2.33 13.01
C CYS A 96 7.06 3.16 13.49
N ARG A 97 6.93 4.47 13.39
CA ARG A 97 7.97 5.42 13.82
C ARG A 97 8.10 5.59 15.33
N TYR A 98 7.19 5.04 16.11
CA TYR A 98 7.22 5.19 17.56
C TYR A 98 8.32 4.29 18.14
N ASP A 99 9.49 4.87 18.37
CA ASP A 99 10.74 4.17 18.71
C ASP A 99 10.57 3.00 19.68
N ALA A 100 9.94 3.24 20.84
CA ALA A 100 9.79 2.27 21.92
C ALA A 100 8.49 1.44 21.85
N TYR A 101 7.76 1.49 20.73
CA TYR A 101 6.53 0.74 20.58
C TYR A 101 6.82 -0.74 20.33
N CYS A 102 6.13 -1.62 21.06
CA CYS A 102 6.15 -3.05 20.79
C CYS A 102 4.74 -3.58 21.05
N GLY A 103 3.94 -3.60 19.99
CA GLY A 103 2.60 -4.16 20.02
C GLY A 103 2.63 -5.66 20.24
N LYS A 104 1.61 -6.18 20.92
CA LYS A 104 1.41 -7.63 20.98
C LYS A 104 1.01 -8.13 19.60
N LYS A 105 1.57 -9.27 19.21
CA LYS A 105 1.12 -9.98 18.02
C LYS A 105 -0.30 -10.50 18.25
N ILE A 106 -1.22 -10.13 17.37
CA ILE A 106 -2.63 -10.54 17.42
C ILE A 106 -2.98 -11.33 16.17
N HIS A 107 -3.99 -12.20 16.29
CA HIS A 107 -4.54 -12.94 15.16
C HIS A 107 -5.74 -12.22 14.61
N GLN A 108 -5.74 -12.00 13.30
CA GLN A 108 -6.80 -11.32 12.58
C GLN A 108 -7.32 -12.21 11.44
N TYR A 109 -8.47 -11.84 10.90
CA TYR A 109 -9.03 -12.43 9.70
C TYR A 109 -9.35 -11.35 8.67
N VAL A 110 -9.40 -11.78 7.41
CA VAL A 110 -10.06 -11.07 6.32
C VAL A 110 -11.09 -12.02 5.72
N ALA A 111 -12.32 -11.56 5.50
CA ALA A 111 -13.37 -12.36 4.87
C ALA A 111 -14.03 -11.57 3.74
N SER A 112 -14.30 -12.24 2.62
CA SER A 112 -15.03 -11.62 1.52
C SER A 112 -16.54 -11.80 1.70
N TRP A 113 -17.30 -10.70 1.60
CA TRP A 113 -18.76 -10.79 1.61
C TRP A 113 -19.25 -11.68 0.46
N GLN A 114 -19.99 -12.74 0.79
CA GLN A 114 -20.55 -13.69 -0.18
C GLN A 114 -19.53 -14.26 -1.19
N SER A 115 -18.24 -14.35 -0.84
CA SER A 115 -17.16 -14.81 -1.74
C SER A 115 -17.06 -14.00 -3.04
N GLN A 116 -17.39 -12.71 -3.01
CA GLN A 116 -17.37 -11.89 -4.23
C GLN A 116 -15.98 -11.38 -4.58
N GLY A 117 -15.02 -11.42 -3.66
CA GLY A 117 -13.67 -10.85 -3.84
C GLY A 117 -13.66 -9.33 -4.01
N LYS A 118 -14.72 -8.63 -3.58
CA LYS A 118 -14.91 -7.18 -3.77
C LYS A 118 -15.08 -6.36 -2.49
N TYR A 119 -15.55 -7.01 -1.43
CA TYR A 119 -15.88 -6.39 -0.16
C TYR A 119 -15.25 -7.21 0.95
N PHE A 120 -14.40 -6.58 1.76
CA PHE A 120 -13.66 -7.25 2.81
C PHE A 120 -14.05 -6.76 4.20
N GLU A 121 -14.37 -7.71 5.07
CA GLU A 121 -14.43 -7.47 6.52
C GLU A 121 -13.15 -7.97 7.16
N THR A 122 -12.59 -7.17 8.07
CA THR A 122 -11.39 -7.50 8.83
C THR A 122 -11.66 -7.37 10.32
N GLY A 123 -10.98 -8.18 11.13
CA GLY A 123 -11.01 -7.99 12.58
C GLY A 123 -10.19 -9.01 13.34
N GLU A 124 -10.18 -8.88 14.66
CA GLU A 124 -9.49 -9.82 15.54
C GLU A 124 -10.23 -11.17 15.61
N VAL A 125 -9.47 -12.26 15.59
CA VAL A 125 -10.01 -13.62 15.71
C VAL A 125 -10.41 -13.90 17.15
N LYS A 126 -11.71 -13.81 17.43
CA LYS A 126 -12.31 -14.26 18.70
C LYS A 126 -12.72 -15.73 18.62
N PRO A 127 -12.69 -16.52 19.72
CA PRO A 127 -13.00 -17.95 19.67
C PRO A 127 -14.37 -18.31 19.05
N LEU A 128 -15.41 -17.52 19.35
CA LEU A 128 -16.74 -17.72 18.77
C LEU A 128 -16.80 -17.34 17.28
N LEU A 129 -16.06 -16.31 16.89
CA LEU A 129 -16.02 -15.86 15.50
C LEU A 129 -15.28 -16.88 14.61
N ARG A 130 -14.19 -17.46 15.11
CA ARG A 130 -13.46 -18.52 14.42
C ARG A 130 -14.36 -19.71 14.08
N ARG A 131 -15.09 -20.22 15.08
CA ARG A 131 -16.07 -21.30 14.87
C ARG A 131 -17.17 -20.92 13.88
N ARG A 132 -17.54 -19.64 13.84
CA ARG A 132 -18.55 -19.14 12.90
C ARG A 132 -17.99 -19.17 11.48
N LEU A 133 -16.85 -18.55 11.22
CA LEU A 133 -16.19 -18.54 9.89
C LEU A 133 -15.89 -19.95 9.39
N GLU A 134 -15.54 -20.87 10.29
CA GLU A 134 -15.29 -22.29 9.97
C GLU A 134 -16.59 -23.12 9.77
N SER A 135 -17.79 -22.54 9.93
CA SER A 135 -19.07 -23.22 9.70
C SER A 135 -19.65 -22.92 8.31
N ASP A 136 -20.33 -23.90 7.71
CA ASP A 136 -20.93 -23.80 6.35
C ASP A 136 -22.04 -22.74 6.21
N ASN A 137 -22.41 -22.03 7.29
CA ASN A 137 -23.63 -21.23 7.37
C ASN A 137 -23.34 -19.75 7.69
N THR A 138 -22.30 -19.19 7.09
CA THR A 138 -22.03 -17.75 7.19
C THR A 138 -22.35 -17.02 5.90
N GLN A 139 -22.87 -15.81 6.04
CA GLN A 139 -22.98 -14.84 4.95
C GLN A 139 -21.60 -14.42 4.38
N TRP A 140 -20.54 -14.74 5.11
CA TRP A 140 -19.16 -14.53 4.73
C TRP A 140 -18.68 -15.73 3.91
N GLY A 141 -18.02 -15.42 2.82
CA GLY A 141 -17.56 -16.41 1.85
C GLY A 141 -16.17 -16.93 2.19
N GLN A 142 -15.29 -16.91 1.20
CA GLN A 142 -13.87 -17.16 1.40
C GLN A 142 -13.26 -16.21 2.43
N TYR A 143 -12.31 -16.71 3.21
CA TYR A 143 -11.61 -15.95 4.24
C TYR A 143 -10.16 -16.42 4.39
N GLN A 144 -9.34 -15.57 4.99
CA GLN A 144 -7.98 -15.89 5.40
C GLN A 144 -7.70 -15.42 6.83
N PHE A 145 -6.88 -16.18 7.54
CA PHE A 145 -6.31 -15.76 8.82
C PHE A 145 -4.90 -15.23 8.62
N PHE A 146 -4.59 -14.16 9.35
CA PHE A 146 -3.24 -13.60 9.38
C PHE A 146 -2.87 -13.17 10.80
N SER A 147 -1.61 -12.88 10.99
CA SER A 147 -1.13 -12.24 12.22
C SER A 147 -0.70 -10.82 11.94
N TYR A 148 -1.02 -9.93 12.86
CA TYR A 148 -0.68 -8.51 12.82
C TYR A 148 0.18 -8.19 14.03
N GLN A 149 1.21 -7.36 13.83
CA GLN A 149 1.96 -6.74 14.90
C GLN A 149 2.45 -5.37 14.45
N ALA A 150 2.36 -4.37 15.31
CA ALA A 150 3.08 -3.12 15.12
C ALA A 150 4.30 -3.09 16.05
N ILE A 151 5.44 -2.64 15.55
CA ILE A 151 6.70 -2.50 16.29
C ILE A 151 7.35 -1.15 15.97
N GLY A 152 8.18 -0.66 16.88
CA GLY A 152 9.02 0.52 16.69
C GLY A 152 10.44 0.15 16.25
N ILE A 153 11.22 1.16 15.87
CA ILE A 153 12.60 1.00 15.37
C ILE A 153 13.58 0.39 16.39
N THR A 154 13.27 0.41 17.69
CA THR A 154 14.07 -0.28 18.71
C THR A 154 13.53 -1.68 19.05
N GLY A 155 12.46 -2.11 18.36
CA GLY A 155 11.85 -3.42 18.54
C GLY A 155 12.70 -4.57 17.99
N GLN A 156 12.35 -5.78 18.39
CA GLN A 156 12.88 -7.00 17.78
C GLN A 156 11.93 -7.50 16.70
N PHE A 157 12.50 -7.94 15.59
CA PHE A 157 11.77 -8.54 14.49
C PHE A 157 12.34 -9.92 14.19
N ILE A 158 11.48 -10.94 14.23
CA ILE A 158 11.86 -12.32 13.95
C ILE A 158 10.76 -12.95 13.10
N THR A 159 11.16 -13.61 12.02
CA THR A 159 10.28 -14.46 11.23
C THR A 159 10.99 -15.73 10.78
N GLY A 160 10.24 -16.82 10.69
CA GLY A 160 10.68 -18.08 10.06
C GLY A 160 10.14 -18.27 8.64
N GLN A 161 9.35 -17.31 8.13
CA GLN A 161 8.81 -17.31 6.78
C GLN A 161 9.69 -16.46 5.85
N PRO A 162 9.60 -16.65 4.52
CA PRO A 162 10.20 -15.71 3.58
C PRO A 162 9.70 -14.29 3.83
N LEU A 163 10.61 -13.34 3.72
CA LEU A 163 10.38 -11.94 4.07
C LEU A 163 10.24 -11.09 2.82
N ILE A 164 9.14 -10.35 2.74
CA ILE A 164 8.95 -9.19 1.88
C ILE A 164 9.28 -7.97 2.74
N LEU A 165 10.22 -7.14 2.27
CA LEU A 165 10.50 -5.84 2.88
C LEU A 165 9.90 -4.74 2.01
N ASP A 166 8.89 -4.08 2.53
CA ASP A 166 8.15 -3.01 1.86
C ASP A 166 8.43 -1.70 2.58
N ILE A 167 8.91 -0.70 1.85
CA ILE A 167 9.41 0.56 2.42
C ILE A 167 8.77 1.72 1.68
N ASP A 168 8.06 2.59 2.37
CA ASP A 168 7.66 3.90 1.85
C ASP A 168 8.67 4.97 2.26
N LEU A 169 9.07 5.81 1.31
CA LEU A 169 9.99 6.92 1.55
C LEU A 169 9.41 7.96 2.50
N ASP A 170 8.09 8.04 2.59
CA ASP A 170 7.42 8.97 3.48
C ASP A 170 7.88 8.75 4.92
N TYR A 171 8.22 7.50 5.33
CA TYR A 171 8.70 7.08 6.65
C TYR A 171 9.92 7.87 7.12
N PHE A 172 10.72 8.37 6.20
CA PHE A 172 11.91 9.14 6.53
C PHE A 172 11.63 10.65 6.58
N SER A 173 10.57 11.12 5.92
CA SER A 173 10.37 12.54 5.58
C SER A 173 9.29 13.27 6.40
N CYS A 174 8.15 12.63 6.69
CA CYS A 174 6.91 13.36 7.03
C CYS A 174 6.27 12.95 8.36
N ASP A 175 6.05 13.83 9.32
CA ASP A 175 5.45 13.48 10.65
C ASP A 175 3.90 13.29 10.67
N ASN A 176 3.35 12.54 9.70
CA ASN A 176 1.91 12.25 9.47
C ASN A 176 1.14 13.35 8.73
N SER A 177 1.66 13.89 7.62
CA SER A 177 0.84 14.77 6.77
C SER A 177 0.04 13.94 5.77
N LEU A 178 -1.28 13.85 5.99
CA LEU A 178 -2.24 13.53 4.94
C LEU A 178 -2.21 14.70 3.93
N SER A 179 -1.35 14.58 2.94
CA SER A 179 -1.38 15.41 1.75
C SER A 179 -2.43 14.81 0.81
N SER A 180 -3.71 15.13 1.00
CA SER A 180 -4.65 14.93 -0.09
C SER A 180 -4.46 16.05 -1.11
N ALA A 181 -4.49 15.73 -2.41
CA ALA A 181 -4.41 16.72 -3.46
C ALA A 181 -5.72 17.55 -3.48
N LYS A 182 -5.62 18.88 -3.70
CA LYS A 182 -6.80 19.64 -4.11
C LYS A 182 -7.09 19.27 -5.55
N THR A 183 -7.96 18.30 -5.75
CA THR A 183 -8.29 17.82 -7.09
C THR A 183 -9.43 18.64 -7.67
N LYS A 184 -9.20 19.14 -8.88
CA LYS A 184 -10.15 19.92 -9.66
C LYS A 184 -10.43 19.17 -10.95
N ILE A 185 -11.70 18.93 -11.24
CA ILE A 185 -12.14 18.22 -12.44
C ILE A 185 -13.04 19.15 -13.24
N GLU A 186 -12.77 19.32 -14.53
CA GLU A 186 -13.65 20.06 -15.44
C GLU A 186 -14.95 19.26 -15.63
N ILE A 187 -16.09 19.93 -15.46
CA ILE A 187 -17.44 19.36 -15.61
C ILE A 187 -18.24 20.16 -16.63
N THR A 188 -19.30 19.57 -17.15
CA THR A 188 -20.23 20.27 -18.04
C THR A 188 -21.00 21.36 -17.27
N GLU A 189 -21.49 22.36 -17.99
CA GLU A 189 -22.40 23.37 -17.44
C GLU A 189 -23.65 22.74 -16.82
N GLU A 190 -24.21 21.72 -17.48
CA GLU A 190 -25.37 20.98 -16.99
C GLU A 190 -25.08 20.33 -15.62
N ALA A 191 -23.96 19.64 -15.46
CA ALA A 191 -23.58 19.02 -14.19
C ALA A 191 -23.33 20.07 -13.09
N TYR A 192 -22.74 21.21 -13.46
CA TYR A 192 -22.60 22.35 -12.54
C TYR A 192 -23.94 22.87 -12.06
N LEU A 193 -24.87 23.11 -12.98
CA LEU A 193 -26.22 23.61 -12.69
C LEU A 193 -27.03 22.61 -11.87
N ASP A 194 -26.95 21.31 -12.15
CA ASP A 194 -27.57 20.27 -11.33
C ASP A 194 -26.99 20.29 -9.92
N PHE A 195 -25.65 20.29 -9.78
CA PHE A 195 -25.03 20.35 -8.45
C PHE A 195 -25.48 21.59 -7.66
N ILE A 196 -25.55 22.79 -8.25
CA ILE A 196 -25.90 24.00 -7.50
C ILE A 196 -27.39 24.11 -7.17
N ASN A 197 -28.27 23.67 -8.07
CA ASN A 197 -29.72 23.87 -7.96
C ASN A 197 -30.45 22.68 -7.32
N ASN A 198 -29.91 21.46 -7.42
CA ASN A 198 -30.50 20.27 -6.83
C ASN A 198 -30.10 20.16 -5.34
N LYS A 199 -31.03 20.52 -4.46
CA LYS A 199 -30.85 20.43 -3.00
C LYS A 199 -30.61 18.99 -2.52
N TYR A 200 -30.99 17.99 -3.30
CA TYR A 200 -30.84 16.57 -3.01
C TYR A 200 -29.81 15.89 -3.92
N HIS A 201 -28.89 16.66 -4.52
CA HIS A 201 -27.83 16.10 -5.33
C HIS A 201 -27.04 15.03 -4.55
N PRO A 202 -26.82 13.81 -5.09
CA PRO A 202 -26.20 12.72 -4.34
C PRO A 202 -24.85 13.07 -3.69
N LEU A 203 -23.98 13.82 -4.40
CA LEU A 203 -22.70 14.28 -3.87
C LEU A 203 -22.81 15.28 -2.70
N ARG A 204 -23.95 15.98 -2.54
CA ARG A 204 -24.22 16.87 -1.40
C ARG A 204 -24.75 16.12 -0.19
N LEU A 205 -25.38 14.97 -0.43
CA LEU A 205 -25.96 14.11 0.60
C LEU A 205 -24.96 13.07 1.12
N MET A 206 -23.72 13.10 0.64
CA MET A 206 -22.65 12.27 1.18
C MET A 206 -22.40 12.60 2.66
N PRO A 207 -21.97 11.62 3.49
CA PRO A 207 -21.72 11.84 4.91
C PRO A 207 -20.72 12.97 5.21
N ALA A 208 -19.80 13.26 4.28
CA ALA A 208 -18.89 14.39 4.35
C ALA A 208 -19.17 15.36 3.20
N ALA A 209 -19.16 16.66 3.50
CA ALA A 209 -19.25 17.74 2.50
C ALA A 209 -17.91 17.92 1.75
N ALA A 210 -17.48 16.86 1.06
CA ALA A 210 -16.17 16.79 0.43
C ALA A 210 -16.14 17.40 -0.99
N PHE A 211 -17.29 17.80 -1.55
CA PHE A 211 -17.38 18.33 -2.90
C PHE A 211 -17.94 19.75 -2.92
N SER A 212 -17.36 20.59 -3.77
CA SER A 212 -17.86 21.92 -4.11
C SER A 212 -17.71 22.17 -5.60
N THR A 213 -18.34 23.21 -6.13
CA THR A 213 -18.20 23.59 -7.54
C THR A 213 -17.80 25.05 -7.72
N GLY A 214 -17.29 25.39 -8.89
CA GLY A 214 -16.99 26.77 -9.25
C GLY A 214 -16.87 26.97 -10.75
N LYS A 215 -16.91 28.24 -11.15
CA LYS A 215 -16.79 28.70 -12.53
C LYS A 215 -15.50 29.53 -12.64
N GLU A 216 -14.65 29.19 -13.61
CA GLU A 216 -13.48 30.00 -13.94
C GLU A 216 -13.51 30.29 -15.45
N ALA A 217 -13.62 31.57 -15.80
CA ALA A 217 -13.95 31.99 -17.17
C ALA A 217 -15.22 31.26 -17.68
N GLU A 218 -15.17 30.61 -18.84
CA GLU A 218 -16.30 29.85 -19.42
C GLU A 218 -16.25 28.35 -19.14
N ARG A 219 -15.54 27.94 -18.08
CA ARG A 219 -15.42 26.54 -17.69
C ARG A 219 -15.94 26.30 -16.29
N TYR A 220 -16.49 25.11 -16.09
CA TYR A 220 -17.13 24.69 -14.85
C TYR A 220 -16.33 23.57 -14.22
N TYR A 221 -16.23 23.57 -12.89
CA TYR A 221 -15.38 22.63 -12.18
C TYR A 221 -16.05 22.05 -10.93
N LEU A 222 -15.77 20.79 -10.67
CA LEU A 222 -15.98 20.11 -9.40
C LEU A 222 -14.66 20.07 -8.64
N TYR A 223 -14.67 20.54 -7.40
CA TYR A 223 -13.54 20.47 -6.49
C TYR A 223 -13.81 19.41 -5.44
N TYR A 224 -12.90 18.45 -5.34
CA TYR A 224 -12.82 17.58 -4.17
C TYR A 224 -11.95 18.25 -3.11
N THR A 225 -12.48 18.40 -1.91
CA THR A 225 -11.83 19.00 -0.76
C THR A 225 -11.89 18.03 0.39
N GLU A 226 -10.79 17.32 0.60
CA GLU A 226 -10.54 16.61 1.84
C GLU A 226 -9.72 17.52 2.78
N ARG A 227 -9.81 17.29 4.09
CA ARG A 227 -9.02 18.06 5.05
C ARG A 227 -7.54 17.77 4.79
N GLN A 228 -6.86 18.74 4.19
CA GLN A 228 -5.41 18.72 4.02
C GLN A 228 -4.79 19.22 5.32
N GLU A 229 -3.82 18.47 5.85
CA GLU A 229 -2.83 19.10 6.71
C GLU A 229 -1.99 20.06 5.84
N GLU A 230 -1.57 21.22 6.36
CA GLU A 230 -0.92 22.22 5.52
C GLU A 230 0.31 21.60 4.82
N LYS A 231 0.39 21.82 3.51
CA LYS A 231 1.53 21.44 2.68
C LYS A 231 2.79 22.04 3.32
N ASP A 232 3.81 21.22 3.56
CA ASP A 232 5.07 21.54 4.26
C ASP A 232 5.08 21.54 5.81
N LEU A 233 3.96 21.41 6.53
CA LEU A 233 3.97 21.50 8.01
C LEU A 233 4.82 20.42 8.71
N LYS A 234 5.16 19.32 8.03
CA LYS A 234 5.76 18.14 8.66
C LYS A 234 6.96 17.54 7.93
N LYS A 235 7.51 18.25 6.93
CA LYS A 235 8.78 17.84 6.32
C LYS A 235 9.92 18.03 7.29
N VAL A 236 10.80 17.04 7.39
CA VAL A 236 11.96 17.10 8.28
C VAL A 236 13.23 17.53 7.53
N THR A 237 14.28 17.89 8.27
CA THR A 237 15.57 18.27 7.70
C THR A 237 16.32 17.07 7.11
N ALA A 238 17.28 17.32 6.21
CA ALA A 238 18.17 16.27 5.69
C ALA A 238 18.89 15.51 6.81
N ASP A 239 19.39 16.19 7.84
CA ASP A 239 20.00 15.55 9.02
C ASP A 239 19.03 14.61 9.76
N THR A 240 17.74 14.96 9.81
CA THR A 240 16.73 14.08 10.41
C THR A 240 16.45 12.87 9.51
N ILE A 241 16.36 13.07 8.20
CA ILE A 241 16.25 11.98 7.19
C ILE A 241 17.43 11.01 7.36
N ASP A 242 18.66 11.52 7.38
CA ASP A 242 19.88 10.71 7.49
C ASP A 242 19.89 9.89 8.78
N LYS A 243 19.52 10.50 9.91
CA LYS A 243 19.38 9.80 11.19
C LYS A 243 18.35 8.69 11.11
N ARG A 244 17.19 8.92 10.49
CA ARG A 244 16.14 7.91 10.34
C ARG A 244 16.58 6.76 9.43
N ILE A 245 17.22 7.05 8.31
CA ILE A 245 17.80 6.04 7.41
C ILE A 245 18.84 5.21 8.16
N ASN A 246 19.80 5.85 8.83
CA ASN A 246 20.84 5.14 9.58
C ASN A 246 20.27 4.22 10.65
N ARG A 247 19.29 4.69 11.44
CA ARG A 247 18.60 3.87 12.44
C ARG A 247 17.85 2.70 11.82
N PHE A 248 17.25 2.90 10.65
CA PHE A 248 16.59 1.83 9.91
C PHE A 248 17.58 0.77 9.40
N ILE A 249 18.70 1.20 8.81
CA ILE A 249 19.77 0.27 8.40
C ILE A 249 20.32 -0.50 9.60
N ASP A 250 20.54 0.16 10.75
CA ASP A 250 20.94 -0.50 11.98
C ASP A 250 19.89 -1.50 12.47
N PHE A 251 18.60 -1.16 12.39
CA PHE A 251 17.51 -2.08 12.74
C PHE A 251 17.53 -3.34 11.84
N LEU A 252 17.67 -3.17 10.52
CA LEU A 252 17.76 -4.30 9.57
C LEU A 252 18.96 -5.20 9.90
N LYS A 253 20.12 -4.58 10.17
CA LYS A 253 21.37 -5.27 10.50
C LYS A 253 21.28 -6.02 11.84
N ASN A 254 20.79 -5.36 12.88
CA ASN A 254 20.72 -5.91 14.24
C ASN A 254 19.73 -7.07 14.35
N ASN A 255 18.65 -7.04 13.56
CA ASN A 255 17.70 -8.14 13.47
C ASN A 255 18.09 -9.19 12.40
N ASN A 256 19.24 -9.02 11.72
CA ASN A 256 19.77 -9.94 10.70
C ASN A 256 18.75 -10.29 9.61
N LEU A 257 18.07 -9.27 9.09
CA LEU A 257 17.01 -9.45 8.09
C LEU A 257 17.57 -9.99 6.78
N LYS A 258 16.81 -10.90 6.16
CA LYS A 258 17.15 -11.53 4.89
C LYS A 258 15.93 -11.51 3.98
N PRO A 259 15.60 -10.35 3.40
CA PRO A 259 14.47 -10.24 2.49
C PRO A 259 14.69 -11.10 1.24
N GLY A 260 13.63 -11.78 0.80
CA GLY A 260 13.59 -12.42 -0.52
C GLY A 260 13.25 -11.44 -1.63
N LEU A 261 12.57 -10.35 -1.27
CA LEU A 261 12.19 -9.24 -2.15
C LEU A 261 12.15 -7.95 -1.33
N ILE A 262 12.62 -6.85 -1.93
CA ILE A 262 12.46 -5.49 -1.41
C ILE A 262 11.62 -4.68 -2.40
N ASN A 263 10.68 -3.87 -1.94
CA ASN A 263 10.15 -2.78 -2.75
C ASN A 263 10.25 -1.45 -1.99
N ILE A 264 10.52 -0.38 -2.73
CA ILE A 264 10.62 0.99 -2.23
C ILE A 264 9.56 1.82 -2.96
N CYS A 265 8.61 2.38 -2.22
CA CYS A 265 7.58 3.28 -2.70
C CYS A 265 8.01 4.74 -2.55
N ARG A 266 7.98 5.49 -3.66
CA ARG A 266 8.32 6.91 -3.67
C ARG A 266 7.22 7.77 -3.06
N SER A 267 5.94 7.42 -3.25
CA SER A 267 4.77 8.20 -2.82
C SER A 267 4.83 9.68 -3.19
N ARG A 268 5.35 9.97 -4.39
CA ARG A 268 5.68 11.34 -4.84
C ARG A 268 4.55 12.03 -5.61
N PHE A 269 3.60 11.28 -6.17
CA PHE A 269 2.45 11.83 -6.91
C PHE A 269 1.24 12.06 -6.02
N SER A 270 1.04 11.19 -5.01
CA SER A 270 0.07 11.39 -3.93
C SER A 270 0.48 12.55 -3.01
N GLY A 271 1.78 12.84 -2.94
CA GLY A 271 2.33 13.97 -2.18
C GLY A 271 2.65 13.65 -0.72
N TYR A 272 2.61 12.37 -0.33
CA TYR A 272 3.07 11.91 0.99
C TYR A 272 4.58 12.12 1.15
N THR A 273 5.37 11.81 0.12
CA THR A 273 6.78 12.17 0.08
C THR A 273 6.98 13.52 -0.63
N PRO A 274 7.64 14.51 -0.01
CA PRO A 274 7.84 15.82 -0.61
C PRO A 274 8.62 15.74 -1.92
N ALA A 275 8.16 16.49 -2.93
CA ALA A 275 8.70 16.48 -4.29
C ALA A 275 10.19 16.88 -4.35
N ASP A 276 10.68 17.64 -3.37
CA ASP A 276 12.06 18.07 -3.21
C ASP A 276 12.92 17.13 -2.35
N GLN A 277 12.33 16.11 -1.70
CA GLN A 277 13.03 15.20 -0.78
C GLN A 277 13.10 13.75 -1.27
N TRP A 278 12.11 13.25 -2.02
CA TRP A 278 12.02 11.83 -2.39
C TRP A 278 13.33 11.28 -2.99
N LYS A 279 13.97 12.04 -3.89
CA LYS A 279 15.20 11.59 -4.55
C LYS A 279 16.37 11.49 -3.57
N TYR A 280 16.49 12.47 -2.67
CA TYR A 280 17.52 12.46 -1.64
C TYR A 280 17.37 11.25 -0.71
N ILE A 281 16.13 10.94 -0.30
CA ILE A 281 15.84 9.80 0.58
C ILE A 281 16.15 8.49 -0.15
N GLU A 282 15.67 8.34 -1.40
CA GLU A 282 15.92 7.16 -2.23
C GLU A 282 17.41 6.87 -2.38
N ASP A 283 18.20 7.87 -2.79
CA ASP A 283 19.64 7.71 -3.06
C ASP A 283 20.39 7.27 -1.78
N ASN A 284 20.08 7.89 -0.63
CA ASN A 284 20.71 7.55 0.66
C ASN A 284 20.24 6.19 1.21
N LEU A 285 18.96 5.85 1.05
CA LEU A 285 18.41 4.56 1.46
C LEU A 285 19.01 3.42 0.63
N LEU A 286 19.12 3.58 -0.69
CA LEU A 286 19.75 2.61 -1.58
C LEU A 286 21.23 2.41 -1.22
N ALA A 287 21.96 3.49 -0.93
CA ALA A 287 23.34 3.39 -0.46
C ALA A 287 23.43 2.59 0.85
N GLY A 288 22.55 2.87 1.83
CA GLY A 288 22.47 2.15 3.09
C GLY A 288 22.14 0.66 2.92
N LEU A 289 21.11 0.33 2.13
CA LEU A 289 20.72 -1.04 1.82
C LEU A 289 21.83 -1.80 1.08
N GLY A 290 22.57 -1.14 0.19
CA GLY A 290 23.72 -1.70 -0.52
C GLY A 290 24.89 -2.09 0.39
N THR A 291 24.94 -1.58 1.63
CA THR A 291 25.91 -2.05 2.64
C THR A 291 25.54 -3.40 3.26
N LEU A 292 24.25 -3.77 3.19
CA LEU A 292 23.71 -5.00 3.79
C LEU A 292 23.46 -6.10 2.75
N TYR A 293 23.08 -5.72 1.54
CA TYR A 293 22.58 -6.63 0.52
C TYR A 293 23.25 -6.39 -0.84
N ASN A 294 23.42 -7.46 -1.61
CA ASN A 294 23.72 -7.35 -3.04
C ASN A 294 22.39 -7.14 -3.78
N LEU A 295 22.16 -5.96 -4.34
CA LEU A 295 20.86 -5.55 -4.88
C LEU A 295 20.80 -5.70 -6.41
N ASN A 296 19.65 -6.15 -6.93
CA ASN A 296 19.28 -6.01 -8.34
C ASN A 296 18.07 -5.08 -8.43
N ILE A 297 18.29 -3.86 -8.91
CA ILE A 297 17.30 -2.79 -8.91
C ILE A 297 16.51 -2.79 -10.21
N THR A 298 15.18 -2.72 -10.12
CA THR A 298 14.27 -2.60 -11.25
C THR A 298 13.22 -1.53 -10.96
N HIS A 299 13.00 -0.60 -11.87
CA HIS A 299 11.93 0.40 -11.73
C HIS A 299 10.60 -0.16 -12.27
N ILE A 300 9.47 0.26 -11.68
CA ILE A 300 8.13 -0.19 -12.10
C ILE A 300 7.87 0.07 -13.59
N ASN A 301 8.40 1.18 -14.14
CA ASN A 301 8.26 1.51 -15.56
C ASN A 301 8.92 0.48 -16.50
N GLU A 302 9.91 -0.27 -16.02
CA GLU A 302 10.50 -1.37 -16.79
C GLU A 302 9.56 -2.58 -16.90
N LEU A 303 8.50 -2.62 -16.07
CA LEU A 303 7.47 -3.65 -16.03
C LEU A 303 6.15 -3.19 -16.69
N GLU A 304 6.08 -1.95 -17.18
CA GLU A 304 4.92 -1.42 -17.95
C GLU A 304 4.49 -2.29 -19.15
N PRO A 305 5.39 -2.99 -19.88
CA PRO A 305 4.97 -3.87 -20.98
C PRO A 305 3.99 -4.98 -20.57
N PHE A 306 3.91 -5.34 -19.28
CA PHE A 306 2.87 -6.25 -18.80
C PHE A 306 1.47 -5.61 -18.86
N GLY A 307 1.35 -4.30 -18.66
CA GLY A 307 0.09 -3.57 -18.75
C GLY A 307 -0.48 -3.51 -20.16
N GLU A 308 0.38 -3.28 -21.16
CA GLU A 308 0.00 -3.09 -22.57
C GLU A 308 -0.53 -4.36 -23.24
N ALA A 309 0.01 -5.53 -22.88
CA ALA A 309 -0.36 -6.84 -23.45
C ALA A 309 -1.83 -7.23 -23.23
N SER A 310 -2.54 -6.56 -22.32
CA SER A 310 -3.96 -6.79 -22.02
C SER A 310 -4.92 -5.97 -22.88
N ILE A 311 -4.49 -4.83 -23.43
CA ILE A 311 -5.37 -3.89 -24.12
C ILE A 311 -5.69 -4.40 -25.54
N GLU A 312 -4.76 -5.06 -26.22
CA GLU A 312 -4.97 -5.62 -27.56
C GLU A 312 -6.00 -6.76 -27.61
N LYS A 313 -6.37 -7.36 -26.48
CA LYS A 313 -7.40 -8.42 -26.42
C LYS A 313 -8.81 -7.93 -26.08
N SER A 314 -9.00 -6.60 -25.93
CA SER A 314 -10.27 -6.01 -25.49
C SER A 314 -10.85 -4.96 -26.44
N VAL A 315 -10.38 -4.91 -27.69
CA VAL A 315 -10.98 -4.11 -28.79
C VAL A 315 -11.76 -5.01 -29.74
#